data_AF-A0A7X6PP71-F1
#
_entry.id   AF-A0A7X6PP71-F1
#
_cell.length_a   1.000
_cell.length_b   1.000
_cell.length_c   1.000
_cell.angle_alpha   90.00
_cell.angle_beta   90.00
_cell.angle_gamma   90.00
#
_symmetry.space_group_name_H-M   'P 1'
#
loop_
_entity.id
_entity.type
_entity.pdbx_description
1 polymer ?
#
loop_
_entity_poly.entity_id
_entity_poly.type
_entity_poly.pdbx_seq_one_letter_code
_entity_poly.pdbx_strand_id
1 'polypeptide(L)'
;MTSRSPLVPGRLSPIRTVPDHIERPEYVWKDTVQENIGEPFVQTPEVIEAMREASKIAANALKEAGAAVAPGVTTDELDRIAHEYMLDHGAY
;
A
#
# COMPACT_ATOMS: atom_id res chain seq x y z
N MET A 1 12.29 -9.71 -28.68
CA MET A 1 11.93 -9.69 -27.25
C MET A 1 11.92 -11.12 -26.75
N THR A 2 12.77 -11.47 -25.80
CA THR A 2 12.72 -12.79 -25.13
C THR A 2 11.49 -12.82 -24.23
N SER A 3 10.51 -13.64 -24.58
CA SER A 3 9.34 -13.90 -23.72
C SER A 3 9.79 -14.74 -22.54
N ARG A 4 9.53 -14.29 -21.31
CA ARG A 4 9.80 -15.11 -20.11
C ARG A 4 8.75 -16.20 -19.97
N SER A 5 9.11 -17.30 -19.31
CA SER A 5 8.13 -18.33 -18.91
C SER A 5 7.03 -17.75 -18.02
N PRO A 6 5.85 -18.39 -17.96
CA PRO A 6 4.77 -18.00 -17.06
C PRO A 6 5.22 -17.87 -15.60
N LEU A 7 4.57 -16.99 -14.86
CA LEU A 7 4.81 -16.75 -13.44
C LEU A 7 4.43 -17.96 -12.58
N VAL A 8 5.17 -18.16 -11.49
CA VAL A 8 4.82 -19.04 -10.38
C VAL A 8 4.94 -18.27 -9.05
N PRO A 9 4.17 -18.61 -8.01
CA PRO A 9 4.29 -17.96 -6.70
C PRO A 9 5.70 -18.11 -6.11
N GLY A 10 6.20 -17.04 -5.49
CA GLY A 10 7.48 -17.01 -4.80
C GLY A 10 7.36 -17.30 -3.30
N ARG A 11 8.50 -17.26 -2.60
CA ARG A 11 8.55 -17.29 -1.14
C ARG A 11 8.39 -15.87 -0.61
N LEU A 12 7.47 -15.68 0.34
CA LEU A 12 7.25 -14.39 1.00
C LEU A 12 8.33 -14.14 2.07
N SER A 13 8.72 -12.87 2.22
CA SER A 13 9.47 -12.38 3.37
C SER A 13 8.59 -12.40 4.63
N PRO A 14 9.17 -12.29 5.84
CA PRO A 14 8.39 -12.06 7.06
C PRO A 14 7.56 -10.77 6.96
N ILE A 15 6.43 -10.74 7.68
CA ILE A 15 5.56 -9.56 7.72
C ILE A 15 6.35 -8.33 8.21
N ARG A 16 6.28 -7.24 7.44
CA ARG A 16 6.86 -5.94 7.81
C ARG A 16 6.00 -5.28 8.89
N THR A 17 6.64 -4.83 9.97
CA THR A 17 5.96 -4.23 11.12
C THR A 17 5.52 -2.80 10.83
N VAL A 18 4.49 -2.36 11.54
CA VAL A 18 3.94 -1.00 11.47
C VAL A 18 4.05 -0.39 12.87
N PRO A 19 4.65 0.79 13.03
CA PRO A 19 4.71 1.49 14.30
C PRO A 19 3.34 1.68 14.95
N ASP A 20 3.27 1.56 16.27
CA ASP A 20 1.98 1.57 17.00
C ASP A 20 1.24 2.90 16.98
N HIS A 21 1.93 4.01 16.67
CA HIS A 21 1.34 5.33 16.58
C HIS A 21 0.62 5.58 15.25
N ILE A 22 0.78 4.71 14.26
CA ILE A 22 0.05 4.81 12.99
C ILE A 22 -1.30 4.13 13.18
N GLU A 23 -2.37 4.88 12.88
CA GLU A 23 -3.74 4.38 12.96
C GLU A 23 -3.92 3.22 11.99
N ARG A 24 -4.50 2.12 12.48
CA ARG A 24 -4.74 0.93 11.70
C ARG A 24 -6.20 0.92 11.24
N PRO A 25 -6.48 0.64 9.96
CA PRO A 25 -7.82 0.32 9.49
C PRO A 25 -8.43 -0.80 10.33
N GLU A 26 -9.76 -0.78 10.44
CA GLU A 26 -10.48 -1.68 11.34
C GLU A 26 -10.26 -3.17 11.03
N TYR A 27 -9.93 -3.51 9.78
CA TYR A 27 -9.81 -4.89 9.29
C TYR A 27 -8.49 -5.57 9.65
N VAL A 28 -7.50 -4.84 10.18
CA VAL A 28 -6.17 -5.40 10.44
C VAL A 28 -6.28 -6.56 11.44
N TRP A 29 -5.80 -7.75 11.03
CA TRP A 29 -5.89 -9.03 11.77
C TRP A 29 -7.30 -9.60 11.97
N LYS A 30 -8.28 -9.17 11.18
CA LYS A 30 -9.63 -9.76 11.15
C LYS A 30 -9.82 -10.62 9.90
N ASP A 31 -10.67 -11.64 10.03
CA ASP A 31 -11.04 -12.51 8.91
C ASP A 31 -12.04 -11.84 7.94
N THR A 32 -12.70 -10.76 8.38
CA THR A 32 -13.71 -10.02 7.61
C THR A 32 -13.59 -8.51 7.83
N VAL A 33 -13.99 -7.73 6.82
CA VAL A 33 -14.05 -6.26 6.84
C VAL A 33 -15.52 -5.78 6.90
N GLN A 34 -15.76 -4.64 7.53
CA GLN A 34 -17.03 -3.91 7.46
C GLN A 34 -16.98 -2.91 6.29
N GLU A 35 -17.12 -3.41 5.06
CA GLU A 35 -17.04 -2.58 3.86
C GLU A 35 -18.43 -2.17 3.36
N ASN A 36 -18.62 -0.87 3.11
CA ASN A 36 -19.82 -0.30 2.49
C ASN A 36 -21.14 -0.61 3.25
N ILE A 37 -21.09 -0.61 4.59
CA ILE A 37 -22.24 -0.73 5.49
C ILE A 37 -22.89 0.65 5.70
N GLY A 38 -23.47 1.18 4.64
CA GLY A 38 -24.27 2.42 4.69
C GLY A 38 -23.46 3.71 4.55
N GLU A 39 -22.18 3.63 4.19
CA GLU A 39 -21.38 4.81 3.86
C GLU A 39 -21.93 5.49 2.60
N PRO A 40 -22.09 6.82 2.62
CA PRO A 40 -22.57 7.56 1.45
C PRO A 40 -21.51 7.56 0.35
N PHE A 41 -21.94 7.54 -0.92
CA PHE A 41 -21.01 7.71 -2.04
C PHE A 41 -20.53 9.16 -2.22
N VAL A 42 -21.36 10.13 -1.85
CA VAL A 42 -20.99 11.55 -1.86
C VAL A 42 -20.32 11.88 -0.54
N GLN A 43 -19.02 12.17 -0.61
CA GLN A 43 -18.20 12.49 0.55
C GLN A 43 -18.34 13.96 0.96
N THR A 44 -18.13 14.25 2.24
CA THR A 44 -18.08 15.64 2.72
C THR A 44 -16.78 16.32 2.27
N PRO A 45 -16.73 17.66 2.24
CA PRO A 45 -15.49 18.39 1.91
C PRO A 45 -14.28 17.99 2.77
N GLU A 46 -14.49 17.67 4.05
CA GLU A 46 -13.44 17.26 4.99
C GLU A 46 -12.85 15.91 4.59
N VAL A 47 -13.69 14.93 4.27
CA VAL A 47 -13.25 13.62 3.78
C VAL A 47 -12.52 13.77 2.45
N ILE A 48 -13.02 14.61 1.54
CA ILE A 48 -12.35 14.87 0.26
C ILE A 48 -10.95 15.45 0.48
N GLU A 49 -10.78 16.35 1.45
CA GLU A 49 -9.46 16.91 1.75
C GLU A 49 -8.51 15.84 2.34
N ALA A 50 -8.99 15.02 3.26
CA ALA A 50 -8.22 13.89 3.77
C ALA A 50 -7.82 12.90 2.65
N MET A 51 -8.73 12.65 1.70
CA MET A 51 -8.46 11.82 0.53
C MET A 51 -7.38 12.42 -0.38
N ARG A 52 -7.28 13.75 -0.51
CA ARG A 52 -6.21 14.38 -1.30
C ARG A 52 -4.84 14.10 -0.69
N GLU A 53 -4.71 14.24 0.62
CA GLU A 53 -3.45 13.95 1.31
C GLU A 53 -3.10 12.46 1.25
N ALA A 54 -4.05 11.57 1.54
CA ALA A 54 -3.84 10.11 1.41
C ALA A 54 -3.45 9.72 -0.03
N SER A 55 -4.13 10.27 -1.04
CA SER A 55 -3.83 10.01 -2.45
C SER A 55 -2.44 10.51 -2.86
N LYS A 56 -1.99 11.64 -2.31
CA LYS A 56 -0.67 12.20 -2.57
C LYS A 56 0.43 11.32 -2.00
N ILE A 57 0.26 10.83 -0.77
CA ILE A 57 1.19 9.87 -0.15
C ILE A 57 1.27 8.60 -1.01
N ALA A 58 0.11 8.03 -1.38
CA ALA A 58 0.06 6.82 -2.21
C ALA A 58 0.69 7.01 -3.60
N ALA A 59 0.44 8.16 -4.24
CA ALA A 59 1.03 8.48 -5.54
C ALA A 59 2.56 8.58 -5.47
N ASN A 60 3.10 9.14 -4.38
CA ASN A 60 4.54 9.21 -4.20
C ASN A 60 5.15 7.84 -3.85
N ALA A 61 4.50 7.02 -3.02
CA ALA A 61 4.94 5.64 -2.75
C ALA A 61 5.02 4.83 -4.07
N LEU A 62 4.00 4.98 -4.93
CA LEU A 62 3.99 4.38 -6.26
C LEU A 62 5.16 4.87 -7.12
N LYS A 63 5.47 6.17 -7.08
CA LYS A 63 6.59 6.75 -7.81
C LYS A 63 7.94 6.22 -7.33
N GLU A 64 8.16 6.14 -6.03
CA GLU A 64 9.41 5.63 -5.44
C GLU A 64 9.61 4.14 -5.75
N ALA A 65 8.59 3.31 -5.54
CA ALA A 65 8.65 1.90 -5.93
C ALA A 65 8.85 1.73 -7.45
N GLY A 66 8.16 2.55 -8.25
CA GLY A 66 8.30 2.57 -9.71
C GLY A 66 9.71 2.93 -10.19
N ALA A 67 10.39 3.85 -9.50
CA ALA A 67 11.77 4.24 -9.81
C ALA A 67 12.78 3.11 -9.58
N ALA A 68 12.47 2.16 -8.69
CA ALA A 68 13.31 1.00 -8.41
C ALA A 68 13.10 -0.17 -9.40
N VAL A 69 12.14 -0.08 -10.32
CA VAL A 69 11.86 -1.15 -11.27
C VAL A 69 13.03 -1.34 -12.25
N ALA A 70 13.75 -2.43 -12.09
CA ALA A 70 14.85 -2.83 -12.97
C ALA A 70 14.98 -4.37 -13.05
N PRO A 71 15.59 -4.93 -14.13
CA PRO A 71 15.90 -6.36 -14.19
C PRO A 71 16.70 -6.82 -12.98
N GLY A 72 16.26 -7.92 -12.36
CA GLY A 72 16.87 -8.47 -11.15
C GLY A 72 16.27 -7.97 -9.84
N VAL A 73 15.48 -6.89 -9.85
CA VAL A 73 14.74 -6.41 -8.67
C VAL A 73 13.53 -7.31 -8.42
N THR A 74 13.32 -7.70 -7.16
CA THR A 74 12.20 -8.56 -6.76
C THR A 74 10.96 -7.73 -6.45
N THR A 75 9.78 -8.33 -6.57
CA THR A 75 8.53 -7.66 -6.14
C THR A 75 8.49 -7.41 -4.63
N ASP A 76 9.18 -8.22 -3.83
CA ASP A 76 9.31 -8.01 -2.38
C ASP A 76 10.14 -6.75 -2.05
N GLU A 77 11.13 -6.42 -2.88
CA GLU A 77 11.90 -5.17 -2.73
C GLU A 77 11.05 -3.94 -3.09
N LEU A 78 10.19 -4.05 -4.11
CA LEU A 78 9.24 -2.97 -4.44
C LEU A 78 8.21 -2.76 -3.32
N ASP A 79 7.72 -3.86 -2.74
CA ASP A 79 6.85 -3.83 -1.56
C ASP A 79 7.54 -3.16 -0.37
N ARG A 80 8.81 -3.48 -0.09
CA ARG A 80 9.60 -2.83 0.97
C ARG A 80 9.64 -1.31 0.81
N ILE A 81 9.95 -0.83 -0.40
CA ILE A 81 10.03 0.61 -0.70
C ILE A 81 8.69 1.29 -0.48
N ALA A 82 7.60 0.69 -0.99
CA ALA A 82 6.26 1.24 -0.79
C ALA A 82 5.86 1.24 0.68
N HIS A 83 6.09 0.14 1.41
CA HIS A 83 5.79 0.00 2.83
C HIS A 83 6.52 1.05 3.65
N GLU A 84 7.84 1.16 3.51
CA GLU A 84 8.64 2.15 4.23
C GLU A 84 8.20 3.59 3.91
N TYR A 85 7.91 3.89 2.64
CA TYR A 85 7.41 5.21 2.26
C TYR A 85 6.09 5.54 2.97
N MET A 86 5.13 4.61 3.02
CA MET A 86 3.86 4.83 3.72
C MET A 86 4.10 5.09 5.21
N LEU A 87 4.95 4.29 5.87
CA LEU A 87 5.24 4.45 7.30
C LEU A 87 5.91 5.79 7.63
N ASP A 88 6.87 6.23 6.81
CA ASP A 88 7.56 7.52 6.98
C ASP A 88 6.60 8.71 6.88
N HIS A 89 5.43 8.51 6.26
CA HIS A 89 4.37 9.52 6.13
C HIS A 89 3.18 9.25 7.07
N GLY A 90 3.34 8.34 8.03
CA GLY A 90 2.30 8.01 9.02
C GLY A 90 1.06 7.34 8.42
N ALA A 91 1.21 6.66 7.28
CA ALA A 91 0.13 5.99 6.57
C ALA A 91 0.24 4.45 6.70
N TYR A 92 -0.92 3.80 6.66
CA TYR A 92 -1.06 2.34 6.58
C TYR A 92 -2.23 1.96 5.69
#